data_AF-A0A090L055-F1
#
_entry.id   AF-A0A090L055-F1
#
_cell.length_a   1.000
_cell.length_b   1.000
_cell.length_c   1.000
_cell.angle_alpha   90.00
_cell.angle_beta   90.00
_cell.angle_gamma   90.00
#
_symmetry.space_group_name_H-M   'P 1'
#
loop_
_entity.id
_entity.type
_entity.pdbx_description
1 polymer ?
#
loop_
_entity_poly.entity_id
_entity_poly.type
_entity_poly.pdbx_seq_one_letter_code
_entity_poly.pdbx_strand_id
1 'polypeptide(L)'
;MAYSRMIAEDDKFSHDKVELLTADSVRNPQSLILVMVTEIFNKMILEFNHTIENVSYIIYDEAHFMGDLKRGNIWEKSIICCPKNINILLLSATIENSKEVATWITTIKGKPCHLIKTKKRFVSLEFYVSSCDESLLYTVKDVNEKIYNAAFDKIQKEKSYATSIKKKYF
;
A
#
# COMPACT_ATOMS: atom_id res chain seq x y z
N MET A 1 7.65 -2.77 -4.01
CA MET A 1 7.77 -4.24 -3.84
C MET A 1 6.55 -4.63 -3.02
N ALA A 2 5.67 -5.48 -3.55
CA ALA A 2 4.41 -5.84 -2.89
C ALA A 2 4.56 -7.21 -2.27
N TYR A 3 4.11 -7.37 -1.02
CA TYR A 3 4.24 -8.62 -0.29
C TYR A 3 2.87 -9.24 -0.03
N SER A 4 2.77 -10.55 -0.24
CA SER A 4 1.69 -11.36 0.30
C SER A 4 2.18 -12.09 1.55
N ARG A 5 1.37 -12.08 2.61
CA ARG A 5 1.65 -12.79 3.87
C ARG A 5 0.61 -13.86 4.11
N MET A 6 1.05 -15.09 4.33
CA MET A 6 0.18 -16.21 4.74
C MET A 6 0.24 -16.38 6.26
N ILE A 7 -0.88 -16.67 6.91
CA ILE A 7 -0.93 -16.93 8.36
C ILE A 7 -1.73 -18.22 8.61
N ALA A 8 -1.10 -19.15 9.31
CA ALA A 8 -1.72 -20.35 9.89
C ALA A 8 -2.17 -20.10 11.35
N GLU A 9 -3.18 -20.84 11.82
CA GLU A 9 -3.74 -20.73 13.17
C GLU A 9 -2.77 -21.21 14.25
N ASP A 10 -2.05 -20.29 14.91
CA ASP A 10 -1.31 -20.56 16.17
C ASP A 10 -1.12 -19.26 16.96
N ASP A 11 -1.41 -19.29 18.27
CA ASP A 11 -1.53 -18.12 19.16
C ASP A 11 -0.17 -17.56 19.65
N LYS A 12 0.95 -18.01 19.08
CA LYS A 12 2.31 -17.60 19.49
C LYS A 12 3.17 -17.18 18.30
N PHE A 13 3.30 -15.86 18.12
CA PHE A 13 4.26 -15.24 17.21
C PHE A 13 5.68 -15.33 17.81
N SER A 14 6.50 -16.26 17.31
CA SER A 14 7.96 -16.19 17.46
C SER A 14 8.60 -15.90 16.10
N HIS A 15 9.73 -15.20 16.10
CA HIS A 15 10.44 -14.82 14.88
C HIS A 15 10.85 -16.04 14.04
N ASP A 16 11.07 -17.18 14.69
CA ASP A 16 11.47 -18.45 14.07
C ASP A 16 10.36 -19.09 13.20
N LYS A 17 9.13 -18.55 13.26
CA LYS A 17 7.97 -19.02 12.48
C LYS A 17 7.64 -18.10 11.30
N VAL A 18 8.58 -17.24 10.89
CA VAL A 18 8.45 -16.37 9.72
C VAL A 18 9.52 -16.73 8.71
N GLU A 19 9.13 -17.03 7.48
CA GLU A 19 10.05 -17.30 6.37
C GLU A 19 9.78 -16.37 5.19
N LEU A 20 10.86 -15.99 4.49
CA LEU A 20 10.79 -15.24 3.24
C LEU A 20 10.93 -16.21 2.06
N LEU A 21 9.95 -16.24 1.17
CA LEU A 21 10.03 -16.96 -0.10
C LEU A 21 10.40 -15.99 -1.21
N THR A 22 11.49 -16.32 -1.88
CA THR A 22 11.98 -15.61 -3.06
C THR A 22 12.09 -16.59 -4.24
N ALA A 23 12.32 -16.07 -5.44
CA ALA A 23 12.55 -16.93 -6.61
C ALA A 23 13.79 -17.83 -6.44
N ASP A 24 14.79 -17.34 -5.72
CA ASP A 24 16.11 -17.98 -5.63
C ASP A 24 16.32 -18.79 -4.34
N SER A 25 15.47 -18.57 -3.32
CA SER A 25 15.59 -19.28 -2.05
C SER A 25 14.23 -19.51 -1.38
N VAL A 26 14.04 -20.76 -0.96
CA VAL A 26 12.96 -21.22 -0.10
C VAL A 26 13.62 -22.07 0.98
N ARG A 27 13.66 -21.59 2.23
CA ARG A 27 14.26 -22.35 3.34
C ARG A 27 13.24 -23.28 4.00
N ASN A 28 12.13 -22.71 4.46
CA ASN A 28 11.08 -23.48 5.13
C ASN A 28 9.69 -23.10 4.57
N PRO A 29 9.19 -23.80 3.53
CA PRO A 29 7.87 -23.54 2.96
C PRO A 29 6.72 -23.98 3.87
N GLN A 30 7.01 -24.69 4.96
CA GLN A 30 6.03 -25.13 5.97
C GLN A 30 6.00 -24.20 7.19
N SER A 31 6.70 -23.05 7.13
CA SER A 31 6.65 -22.05 8.19
C SER A 31 5.24 -21.47 8.32
N LEU A 32 4.82 -21.12 9.54
CA LEU A 32 3.46 -20.63 9.79
C LEU A 32 3.17 -19.32 9.07
N ILE A 33 4.22 -18.52 8.85
CA ILE A 33 4.12 -17.24 8.18
C ILE A 33 5.09 -17.20 7.03
N LEU A 34 4.53 -17.07 5.83
CA LEU A 34 5.29 -16.91 4.61
C LEU A 34 5.14 -15.49 4.11
N VAL A 35 6.26 -14.80 3.92
CA VAL A 35 6.33 -13.51 3.23
C VAL A 35 6.85 -13.77 1.84
N MET A 36 6.15 -13.32 0.81
CA MET A 36 6.56 -13.51 -0.58
C MET A 36 6.06 -12.38 -1.45
N VAL A 37 6.54 -12.29 -2.68
CA VAL A 37 5.93 -11.39 -3.68
C VAL A 37 4.75 -12.08 -4.38
N THR A 38 3.81 -11.29 -4.88
CA THR A 38 2.58 -11.79 -5.53
C THR A 38 2.88 -12.73 -6.71
N GLU A 39 3.98 -12.52 -7.42
CA GLU A 39 4.43 -13.39 -8.51
C GLU A 39 4.76 -14.82 -8.04
N ILE A 40 5.40 -14.96 -6.88
CA ILE A 40 5.72 -16.26 -6.29
C ILE A 40 4.45 -16.93 -5.78
N PHE A 41 3.58 -16.16 -5.14
CA PHE A 41 2.28 -16.66 -4.69
C PHE A 41 1.42 -17.21 -5.84
N ASN A 42 1.38 -16.50 -6.97
CA ASN A 42 0.65 -16.97 -8.16
C ASN A 42 1.20 -18.29 -8.70
N LYS A 43 2.53 -18.45 -8.72
CA LYS A 43 3.13 -19.74 -9.08
C LYS A 43 2.73 -20.82 -8.08
N MET A 44 2.75 -20.53 -6.78
CA MET A 44 2.37 -21.48 -5.74
C MET A 44 0.92 -21.98 -5.90
N ILE A 45 -0.04 -21.10 -6.18
CA ILE A 45 -1.43 -21.54 -6.39
C ILE A 45 -1.56 -22.40 -7.66
N LEU A 46 -0.85 -22.04 -8.74
CA LEU A 46 -1.00 -22.71 -10.04
C LEU A 46 -0.24 -24.05 -10.11
N GLU A 47 0.90 -24.16 -9.43
CA GLU A 47 1.81 -25.31 -9.54
C GLU A 47 1.80 -26.21 -8.29
N PHE A 48 1.54 -25.67 -7.09
CA PHE A 48 1.76 -26.35 -5.81
C PHE A 48 0.50 -26.35 -4.93
N ASN A 49 -0.56 -27.01 -5.39
CA ASN A 49 -1.87 -27.02 -4.72
C ASN A 49 -1.81 -27.45 -3.23
N HIS A 50 -0.87 -28.33 -2.87
CA HIS A 50 -0.76 -28.86 -1.50
C HIS A 50 -0.20 -27.86 -0.47
N THR A 51 0.49 -26.79 -0.89
CA THR A 51 1.12 -25.86 0.06
C THR A 51 0.11 -24.87 0.66
N ILE A 52 -1.04 -24.69 0.01
CA ILE A 52 -2.05 -23.69 0.40
C ILE A 52 -3.26 -24.28 1.13
N GLU A 53 -3.31 -25.61 1.31
CA GLU A 53 -4.45 -26.29 1.94
C GLU A 53 -4.66 -25.87 3.40
N ASN A 54 -3.58 -25.64 4.14
CA ASN A 54 -3.59 -25.31 5.58
C ASN A 54 -3.53 -23.80 5.87
N VAL A 55 -3.94 -22.95 4.93
CA VAL A 55 -3.78 -21.50 5.03
C VAL A 55 -5.11 -20.86 5.31
N SER A 56 -5.21 -20.17 6.45
CA SER A 56 -6.46 -19.52 6.86
C SER A 56 -6.57 -18.09 6.29
N TYR A 57 -5.46 -17.38 6.17
CA TYR A 57 -5.44 -15.98 5.74
C TYR A 57 -4.34 -15.69 4.72
N ILE A 58 -4.67 -14.82 3.76
CA ILE A 58 -3.70 -14.12 2.91
C ILE A 58 -3.88 -12.62 3.10
N ILE A 59 -2.77 -11.96 3.39
CA ILE A 59 -2.67 -10.50 3.43
C ILE A 59 -2.02 -10.05 2.15
N TYR A 60 -2.66 -9.13 1.46
CA TYR A 60 -2.12 -8.44 0.31
C TYR A 60 -1.74 -7.02 0.71
N ASP A 61 -0.46 -6.68 0.56
CA ASP A 61 0.05 -5.35 0.86
C ASP A 61 0.16 -4.48 -0.40
N GLU A 62 -0.20 -3.20 -0.26
CA GLU A 62 -0.24 -2.22 -1.35
C GLU A 62 -1.18 -2.57 -2.51
N ALA A 63 -2.42 -2.97 -2.19
CA ALA A 63 -3.44 -3.34 -3.17
C ALA A 63 -3.82 -2.22 -4.15
N HIS A 64 -3.42 -0.97 -3.90
CA HIS A 64 -3.56 0.13 -4.85
C HIS A 64 -2.77 -0.11 -6.16
N PHE A 65 -1.80 -1.03 -6.17
CA PHE A 65 -1.11 -1.47 -7.38
C PHE A 65 -1.96 -2.35 -8.31
N MET A 66 -3.17 -2.74 -7.91
CA MET A 66 -4.09 -3.46 -8.81
C MET A 66 -4.46 -2.62 -10.05
N GLY A 67 -4.44 -1.29 -9.94
CA GLY A 67 -4.65 -0.39 -11.08
C GLY A 67 -3.42 -0.20 -12.00
N ASP A 68 -2.29 -0.84 -11.71
CA ASP A 68 -1.07 -0.72 -12.51
C ASP A 68 -1.21 -1.50 -13.84
N LEU A 69 -0.94 -0.85 -14.97
CA LEU A 69 -1.09 -1.45 -16.31
C LEU A 69 -0.16 -2.66 -16.55
N LYS A 70 1.00 -2.71 -15.91
CA LYS A 70 2.00 -3.77 -16.10
C LYS A 70 1.81 -4.92 -15.11
N ARG A 71 1.32 -4.63 -13.90
CA ARG A 71 1.29 -5.60 -12.79
C ARG A 71 -0.11 -5.91 -12.25
N GLY A 72 -1.14 -5.14 -12.61
CA GLY A 72 -2.51 -5.30 -12.13
C GLY A 72 -3.12 -6.65 -12.48
N ASN A 73 -2.77 -7.21 -13.64
CA ASN A 73 -3.20 -8.55 -14.06
C ASN A 73 -2.73 -9.66 -13.09
N ILE A 74 -1.52 -9.56 -12.55
CA ILE A 74 -0.96 -10.51 -11.58
C ILE A 74 -1.78 -10.47 -10.29
N TRP A 75 -2.17 -9.28 -9.87
CA TRP A 75 -3.02 -9.05 -8.71
C TRP A 75 -4.41 -9.64 -8.88
N GLU A 76 -5.12 -9.28 -9.94
CA GLU A 76 -6.46 -9.79 -10.22
C GLU A 76 -6.46 -11.31 -10.31
N LYS A 77 -5.50 -11.88 -11.05
CA LYS A 77 -5.34 -13.33 -11.19
C LYS A 77 -5.12 -14.01 -9.83
N SER A 78 -4.29 -13.42 -8.97
CA SER A 78 -4.00 -13.99 -7.64
C SER A 78 -5.25 -14.04 -6.76
N ILE A 79 -6.07 -12.98 -6.79
CA ILE A 79 -7.29 -12.90 -6.00
C ILE A 79 -8.31 -13.88 -6.58
N ILE A 80 -8.48 -13.96 -7.90
CA ILE A 80 -9.40 -14.90 -8.54
C ILE A 80 -9.02 -16.36 -8.25
N CYS A 81 -7.74 -16.71 -8.40
CA CYS A 81 -7.26 -18.09 -8.23
C CYS A 81 -7.17 -18.53 -6.76
N CYS A 82 -7.14 -17.59 -5.81
CA CYS A 82 -7.09 -17.94 -4.39
C CYS A 82 -8.33 -18.80 -4.00
N PRO A 83 -8.15 -19.93 -3.31
CA PRO A 83 -9.25 -20.77 -2.84
C PRO A 83 -10.27 -20.02 -1.99
N LYS A 84 -11.54 -20.46 -2.02
CA LYS A 84 -12.65 -19.79 -1.31
C LYS A 84 -12.61 -19.97 0.21
N ASN A 85 -11.98 -21.04 0.71
CA ASN A 85 -11.82 -21.29 2.14
C ASN A 85 -10.92 -20.24 2.80
N ILE A 86 -9.94 -19.69 2.07
CA ILE A 86 -8.99 -18.70 2.58
C ILE A 86 -9.64 -17.32 2.71
N ASN A 87 -9.38 -16.65 3.83
CA ASN A 87 -9.82 -15.28 4.06
C ASN A 87 -8.77 -14.27 3.55
N ILE A 88 -9.24 -13.16 2.98
CA ILE A 88 -8.38 -12.17 2.35
C ILE A 88 -8.41 -10.88 3.16
N LEU A 89 -7.22 -10.35 3.50
CA LEU A 89 -7.02 -9.00 4.02
C LEU A 89 -6.28 -8.17 2.96
N LEU A 90 -6.89 -7.07 2.52
CA LEU A 90 -6.27 -6.15 1.56
C LEU A 90 -5.87 -4.86 2.28
N LEU A 91 -4.58 -4.55 2.26
CA LEU A 91 -4.01 -3.30 2.74
C LEU A 91 -3.73 -2.41 1.54
N SER A 92 -4.18 -1.17 1.60
CA SER A 92 -4.09 -0.25 0.47
C SER A 92 -3.95 1.18 0.96
N ALA A 93 -3.26 2.00 0.16
CA ALA A 93 -3.44 3.45 0.22
C ALA A 93 -4.87 3.84 -0.18
N THR A 94 -5.21 5.11 0.05
CA THR A 94 -6.51 5.67 -0.32
C THR A 94 -6.73 5.59 -1.83
N ILE A 95 -7.70 4.80 -2.26
CA ILE A 95 -8.15 4.68 -3.66
C ILE A 95 -9.61 5.11 -3.78
N GLU A 96 -9.97 5.77 -4.88
CA GLU A 96 -11.31 6.32 -5.10
C GLU A 96 -12.35 5.20 -5.30
N ASN A 97 -12.07 4.23 -6.16
CA ASN A 97 -12.95 3.13 -6.55
C ASN A 97 -12.98 1.95 -5.54
N SER A 98 -12.56 2.16 -4.29
CA SER A 98 -12.48 1.07 -3.28
C SER A 98 -13.80 0.37 -2.98
N LYS A 99 -14.95 1.01 -3.25
CA LYS A 99 -16.26 0.35 -3.14
C LYS A 99 -16.46 -0.70 -4.24
N GLU A 100 -16.11 -0.37 -5.48
CA GLU A 100 -16.22 -1.28 -6.62
C GLU A 100 -15.32 -2.49 -6.43
N VAL A 101 -14.09 -2.27 -5.96
CA VAL A 101 -13.14 -3.33 -5.62
C VAL A 101 -13.73 -4.28 -4.57
N ALA A 102 -14.28 -3.76 -3.47
CA ALA A 102 -14.88 -4.58 -2.42
C ALA A 102 -16.10 -5.39 -2.93
N THR A 103 -16.94 -4.77 -3.77
CA THR A 103 -18.08 -5.46 -4.41
C THR A 103 -17.60 -6.57 -5.34
N TRP A 104 -16.59 -6.29 -6.18
CA TRP A 104 -16.01 -7.29 -7.08
C TRP A 104 -15.44 -8.49 -6.30
N ILE A 105 -14.68 -8.24 -5.23
CA ILE A 105 -14.14 -9.30 -4.36
C ILE A 105 -15.26 -10.12 -3.72
N THR A 106 -16.31 -9.46 -3.25
CA THR A 106 -17.49 -10.12 -2.67
C THR A 106 -18.13 -11.08 -3.69
N THR A 107 -18.28 -10.63 -4.94
CA THR A 107 -18.86 -11.42 -6.03
C THR A 107 -18.00 -12.65 -6.36
N ILE A 108 -16.69 -12.49 -6.54
CA ILE A 108 -15.81 -13.61 -6.93
C ILE A 108 -15.61 -14.61 -5.78
N LYS A 109 -15.58 -14.15 -4.52
CA LYS A 109 -15.36 -15.01 -3.34
C LYS A 109 -16.63 -15.63 -2.78
N GLY A 110 -17.78 -15.00 -3.00
CA GLY A 110 -19.04 -15.42 -2.36
C GLY A 110 -19.01 -15.25 -0.84
N LYS A 111 -18.16 -14.34 -0.32
CA LYS A 111 -18.03 -13.99 1.10
C LYS A 111 -18.11 -12.47 1.25
N PRO A 112 -18.71 -11.94 2.33
CA PRO A 112 -18.74 -10.50 2.57
C PRO A 112 -17.34 -9.87 2.62
N CYS A 113 -17.12 -8.78 1.89
CA CYS A 113 -15.91 -7.95 1.99
C CYS A 113 -16.23 -6.67 2.78
N HIS A 114 -15.61 -6.51 3.96
CA HIS A 114 -15.80 -5.33 4.79
C HIS A 114 -14.80 -4.23 4.40
N LEU A 115 -15.32 -3.10 3.94
CA LEU A 115 -14.51 -1.96 3.50
C LEU A 115 -14.28 -0.96 4.64
N ILE A 116 -13.03 -0.86 5.10
CA ILE A 116 -12.59 0.11 6.10
C ILE A 116 -11.81 1.23 5.40
N LYS A 117 -12.22 2.48 5.59
CA LYS A 117 -11.54 3.65 5.00
C LYS A 117 -11.27 4.71 6.05
N THR A 118 -10.13 5.38 5.91
CA THR A 118 -9.80 6.59 6.66
C THR A 118 -9.18 7.63 5.73
N LYS A 119 -9.52 8.90 5.94
CA LYS A 119 -8.83 10.04 5.31
C LYS A 119 -7.80 10.68 6.24
N LYS A 120 -7.81 10.32 7.52
CA LYS A 120 -6.93 10.89 8.53
C LYS A 120 -5.51 10.33 8.35
N ARG A 121 -4.54 11.21 8.11
CA ARG A 121 -3.12 10.85 8.23
C ARG A 121 -2.71 10.92 9.70
N PHE A 122 -1.99 9.90 10.17
CA PHE A 122 -1.46 9.89 11.54
C PHE A 122 -0.26 10.83 11.71
N VAL A 123 0.50 11.04 10.63
CA VAL A 123 1.59 12.01 10.56
C VAL A 123 1.13 13.18 9.70
N SER A 124 0.98 14.35 10.33
CA SER A 124 0.66 15.61 9.64
C SER A 124 1.76 15.97 8.65
N LEU A 125 1.37 16.52 7.51
CA LEU A 125 2.29 16.97 6.47
C LEU A 125 2.28 18.49 6.40
N GLU A 126 3.49 19.05 6.35
CA GLU A 126 3.71 20.43 5.96
C GLU A 126 4.16 20.49 4.50
N PHE A 127 3.67 21.47 3.77
CA PHE A 127 4.01 21.67 2.38
C PHE A 127 4.75 22.99 2.24
N TYR A 128 5.86 22.97 1.53
CA TYR A 128 6.69 24.13 1.25
C TYR A 128 6.94 24.23 -0.24
N VAL A 129 7.13 25.43 -0.75
CA VAL A 129 7.60 25.67 -2.12
C VAL A 129 8.87 26.51 -2.07
N SER A 130 9.86 26.11 -2.87
CA SER A 130 11.10 26.86 -3.08
C SER A 130 11.11 27.41 -4.50
N SER A 131 11.62 28.63 -4.67
CA SER A 131 12.05 29.10 -5.99
C SER A 131 13.48 28.64 -6.26
N CYS A 132 13.88 28.56 -7.53
CA CYS A 132 15.25 28.22 -7.93
C CYS A 132 16.21 29.41 -7.72
N ASP A 133 15.67 30.62 -7.85
CA ASP A 133 16.45 31.87 -7.82
C ASP A 133 16.70 32.38 -6.39
N GLU A 134 15.95 31.86 -5.42
CA GLU A 134 16.08 32.22 -4.01
C GLU A 134 16.14 30.95 -3.16
N SER A 135 17.12 30.86 -2.24
CA SER A 135 17.19 29.80 -1.22
C SER A 135 16.10 29.97 -0.12
N LEU A 136 14.90 30.38 -0.50
CA LEU A 136 13.78 30.64 0.40
C LEU A 136 12.70 29.56 0.26
N LEU A 137 12.24 29.06 1.40
CA LEU A 137 11.12 28.13 1.51
C LEU A 137 9.88 28.88 1.98
N TYR A 138 8.81 28.82 1.18
CA TYR A 138 7.52 29.40 1.51
C TYR A 138 6.55 28.30 1.97
N THR A 139 6.03 28.40 3.19
CA THR A 139 5.02 27.46 3.70
C THR A 139 3.72 27.63 2.93
N VAL A 140 3.20 26.52 2.40
CA VAL A 140 1.93 26.43 1.65
C VAL A 140 0.83 25.83 2.51
N LYS A 141 1.14 24.80 3.30
CA LYS A 141 0.19 24.16 4.22
C LYS A 141 0.93 23.78 5.48
N ASP A 142 0.40 24.17 6.64
CA ASP A 142 0.97 23.82 7.94
C ASP A 142 0.38 22.53 8.52
N VAL A 143 0.90 22.09 9.67
CA VAL A 143 0.44 20.90 10.40
C VAL A 143 -1.03 20.93 10.82
N ASN A 144 -1.64 22.12 10.89
CA ASN A 144 -3.05 22.32 11.23
C ASN A 144 -3.94 22.38 9.98
N GLU A 145 -3.38 22.01 8.84
CA GLU A 145 -4.02 22.06 7.52
C GLU A 145 -4.39 23.46 7.03
N LYS A 146 -3.88 24.52 7.66
CA LYS A 146 -4.11 25.89 7.20
C LYS A 146 -3.30 26.13 5.93
N ILE A 147 -3.98 26.59 4.89
CA ILE A 147 -3.40 26.89 3.58
C ILE A 147 -3.00 28.36 3.51
N TYR A 148 -1.78 28.63 3.06
CA TYR A 148 -1.21 29.96 2.91
C TYR A 148 -1.10 30.33 1.42
N ASN A 149 -2.19 30.85 0.86
CA ASN A 149 -2.25 31.25 -0.56
C ASN A 149 -1.25 32.35 -0.92
N ALA A 150 -0.84 33.17 0.06
CA ALA A 150 0.16 34.22 -0.13
C ALA A 150 1.52 33.68 -0.63
N ALA A 151 1.87 32.42 -0.33
CA ALA A 151 3.06 31.77 -0.86
C ALA A 151 2.94 31.56 -2.38
N PHE A 152 1.79 31.09 -2.86
CA PHE A 152 1.52 30.91 -4.28
C PHE A 152 1.47 32.25 -5.02
N ASP A 153 0.81 33.25 -4.42
CA ASP A 153 0.74 34.60 -4.99
C ASP A 153 2.11 35.23 -5.09
N LYS A 154 3.00 35.03 -4.10
CA LYS A 154 4.38 35.51 -4.16
C LYS A 154 5.18 34.80 -5.25
N ILE A 155 5.09 33.49 -5.41
CA ILE A 155 5.81 32.76 -6.47
C ILE A 155 5.26 33.12 -7.87
N GLN A 156 3.94 33.27 -8.01
CA GLN A 156 3.34 33.75 -9.27
C GLN A 156 3.72 35.19 -9.56
N LYS A 157 3.79 36.04 -8.52
CA LYS A 157 4.22 37.43 -8.65
C LYS A 157 5.73 37.56 -8.82
N GLU A 158 6.58 36.69 -8.27
CA GLU A 158 8.07 36.76 -8.29
C GLU A 158 8.70 36.48 -9.67
N LYS A 159 7.90 36.15 -10.70
CA LYS A 159 8.27 36.50 -12.08
C LYS A 159 8.38 38.04 -12.31
N SER A 160 8.00 38.85 -11.32
CA SER A 160 7.88 40.29 -11.30
C SER A 160 7.98 40.79 -9.83
N TYR A 161 9.20 41.09 -9.40
CA TYR A 161 9.56 41.77 -8.14
C TYR A 161 9.61 40.91 -6.86
N ALA A 162 10.81 40.39 -6.59
CA ALA A 162 11.26 40.00 -5.27
C ALA A 162 11.51 41.25 -4.40
N THR A 163 10.77 41.41 -3.30
CA THR A 163 11.36 41.92 -2.03
C THR A 163 10.47 41.63 -0.83
N SER A 164 11.10 41.07 0.22
CA SER A 164 10.74 41.14 1.65
C SER A 164 9.77 40.07 2.20
N ILE A 165 10.28 39.17 3.06
CA ILE A 165 9.96 39.07 4.51
C ILE A 165 10.50 37.75 5.12
N LYS A 166 11.10 37.89 6.32
CA LYS A 166 11.50 36.92 7.36
C LYS A 166 12.18 35.61 6.92
N LYS A 167 13.52 35.72 6.88
CA LYS A 167 14.47 34.59 6.93
C LYS A 167 14.28 33.77 8.21
N LYS A 168 14.07 32.47 8.05
CA LYS A 168 14.35 31.49 9.09
C LYS A 168 15.46 30.60 8.56
N TYR A 169 16.67 30.80 9.07
CA TYR A 169 17.82 29.96 8.76
C TYR A 169 17.72 28.69 9.60
N PHE A 170 17.98 27.54 8.98
CA PHE A 170 18.38 26.32 9.68
C PHE A 170 19.88 26.38 9.98
#